data_AF-A0A2R7KK40-F1
#
_entry.id   AF-A0A2R7KK40-F1
#
_cell.length_a   1.000
_cell.length_b   1.000
_cell.length_c   1.000
_cell.angle_alpha   90.00
_cell.angle_beta   90.00
_cell.angle_gamma   90.00
#
_symmetry.space_group_name_H-M   'P 1'
#
loop_
_entity.id
_entity.type
_entity.pdbx_description
1 polymer ?
#
loop_
_entity_poly.entity_id
_entity_poly.type
_entity_poly.pdbx_seq_one_letter_code
_entity_poly.pdbx_strand_id
1 'polypeptide(L)'
;MGDYLATRIFLEFSADIVSVDAVQTITGTSKDKFASTIIGKPDLFNCEETNGRYIWKLKPEILEQHLYPFLKEYYRDACKANPNYLE
;
A
#
# COMPACT_ATOMS: atom_id res chain seq x y z
N MET A 1 -0.57 5.00 27.00
CA MET A 1 -0.77 4.20 25.78
C MET A 1 -1.35 5.15 24.76
N GLY A 2 -0.47 5.84 24.02
CA GLY A 2 -0.90 6.83 23.03
C GLY A 2 -1.66 6.12 21.92
N ASP A 3 -2.68 6.79 21.40
CA ASP A 3 -3.48 6.34 20.26
C ASP A 3 -2.55 5.75 19.21
N TYR A 4 -2.54 4.42 19.12
CA TYR A 4 -1.92 3.72 18.02
C TYR A 4 -2.68 4.21 16.79
N LEU A 5 -2.13 5.20 16.10
CA LEU A 5 -2.51 5.59 14.76
C LEU A 5 -2.70 4.27 14.01
N ALA A 6 -3.96 3.95 13.71
CA ALA A 6 -4.31 2.81 12.88
C ALA A 6 -3.89 3.17 11.46
N THR A 7 -2.58 3.25 11.25
CA THR A 7 -1.94 3.53 9.98
C THR A 7 -2.13 2.26 9.16
N ARG A 8 -3.27 2.16 8.47
CA ARG A 8 -3.54 1.06 7.54
C ARG A 8 -2.62 1.27 6.34
N ILE A 9 -1.54 0.49 6.30
CA ILE A 9 -0.62 0.47 5.17
C ILE A 9 -1.21 -0.47 4.12
N PHE A 10 -1.65 0.10 3.00
CA PHE A 10 -2.11 -0.69 1.86
C PHE A 10 -0.88 -1.19 1.09
N LEU A 11 -0.60 -2.48 1.21
CA LEU A 11 0.49 -3.15 0.52
C LEU A 11 0.07 -3.67 -0.85
N GLU A 12 -1.20 -4.06 -0.96
CA GLU A 12 -1.79 -4.61 -2.17
C GLU A 12 -3.29 -4.28 -2.21
N PHE A 13 -3.81 -4.08 -3.42
CA PHE A 13 -5.24 -4.11 -3.68
C PHE A 13 -5.51 -4.62 -5.10
N SER A 14 -6.72 -5.11 -5.35
CA SER A 14 -7.12 -5.66 -6.64
C SER A 14 -8.53 -5.26 -7.02
N ALA A 15 -8.79 -5.17 -8.32
CA ALA A 15 -10.12 -4.96 -8.87
C ALA A 15 -10.29 -5.70 -10.19
N ASP A 16 -11.53 -6.04 -10.52
CA ASP A 16 -11.86 -6.71 -11.78
C ASP A 16 -11.68 -5.72 -12.96
N ILE A 17 -11.10 -6.20 -14.06
CA ILE A 17 -10.77 -5.36 -15.24
C ILE A 17 -12.01 -4.65 -15.76
N VAL A 18 -13.16 -5.34 -15.81
CA VAL A 18 -14.43 -4.76 -16.28
C VAL A 18 -14.81 -3.51 -15.46
N SER A 19 -14.61 -3.54 -14.15
CA SER A 19 -14.91 -2.41 -13.28
C SER A 19 -13.92 -1.26 -13.44
N VAL A 20 -12.65 -1.58 -13.69
CA VAL A 20 -11.58 -0.60 -13.89
C VAL A 20 -11.71 0.08 -15.24
N ASP A 21 -11.97 -0.68 -16.30
CA ASP A 21 -12.11 -0.17 -17.66
C ASP A 21 -13.41 0.62 -17.86
N ALA A 22 -14.44 0.37 -17.03
CA ALA A 22 -15.64 1.20 -16.97
C ALA A 22 -15.38 2.64 -16.49
N VAL A 23 -14.21 2.92 -15.88
CA VAL A 23 -13.83 4.27 -15.48
C VAL A 23 -13.50 5.11 -16.72
N GLN A 24 -14.37 6.06 -17.05
CA GLN A 24 -14.13 7.00 -18.14
C GLN A 24 -12.99 7.97 -17.82
N THR A 25 -12.02 8.04 -18.73
CA THR A 25 -10.88 8.97 -18.64
C THR A 25 -10.92 9.99 -19.77
N ILE A 26 -10.64 11.25 -19.45
CA ILE A 26 -10.47 12.33 -20.43
C ILE A 26 -9.04 12.30 -20.98
N THR A 27 -8.08 11.88 -20.14
CA THR A 27 -6.66 11.67 -20.42
C THR A 27 -6.11 10.57 -19.50
N GLY A 28 -5.07 9.84 -19.94
CA GLY A 28 -4.47 8.73 -19.19
C GLY A 28 -5.22 7.40 -19.29
N THR A 29 -4.72 6.36 -18.63
CA THR A 29 -5.34 5.01 -18.66
C THR A 29 -6.37 4.84 -17.53
N SER A 30 -7.40 4.03 -17.77
CA SER A 30 -8.47 3.77 -16.80
C SER A 30 -7.95 3.18 -15.48
N LYS A 31 -6.90 2.35 -15.55
CA LYS A 31 -6.19 1.80 -14.38
C LYS A 31 -5.53 2.88 -13.51
N ASP A 32 -4.91 3.90 -14.11
CA ASP A 32 -4.21 4.95 -13.36
C ASP A 32 -5.24 5.82 -12.62
N LYS A 33 -6.34 6.14 -13.31
CA LYS A 33 -7.43 6.90 -12.71
C LYS A 33 -8.12 6.12 -11.59
N PHE A 34 -8.40 4.83 -11.81
CA PHE A 34 -8.95 3.96 -10.78
C PHE A 34 -8.02 3.86 -9.56
N ALA A 35 -6.71 3.67 -9.76
CA ALA A 35 -5.76 3.63 -8.64
C ALA A 35 -5.75 4.96 -7.87
N SER A 36 -5.79 6.10 -8.58
CA SER A 36 -5.77 7.43 -7.94
C SER A 36 -7.00 7.75 -7.08
N THR A 37 -8.14 7.08 -7.28
CA THR A 37 -9.32 7.26 -6.41
C THR A 37 -9.21 6.48 -5.11
N ILE A 38 -8.40 5.42 -5.08
CA ILE A 38 -8.22 4.55 -3.91
C ILE A 38 -7.01 5.01 -3.09
N ILE A 39 -5.92 5.37 -3.76
CA ILE A 39 -4.64 5.71 -3.14
C ILE A 39 -4.11 7.07 -3.62
N GLY A 40 -3.54 7.83 -2.70
CA GLY A 40 -3.03 9.18 -2.99
C GLY A 40 -1.73 9.23 -3.80
N LYS A 41 -0.99 8.12 -3.89
CA LYS A 41 0.28 8.00 -4.64
C LYS A 41 0.33 6.69 -5.45
N PRO A 42 -0.41 6.60 -6.57
CA PRO A 42 -0.46 5.39 -7.39
C PRO A 42 0.87 5.03 -8.06
N ASP A 43 1.76 6.00 -8.26
CA ASP A 43 3.11 5.84 -8.79
C ASP A 43 4.02 4.94 -7.94
N LEU A 44 3.67 4.75 -6.67
CA LEU A 44 4.40 3.86 -5.75
C LEU A 44 4.02 2.39 -5.90
N PHE A 45 3.02 2.09 -6.74
CA PHE A 45 2.52 0.73 -6.95
C PHE A 45 2.87 0.24 -8.35
N ASN A 46 3.15 -1.05 -8.45
CA ASN A 46 3.22 -1.78 -9.71
C ASN A 46 1.84 -2.40 -9.96
N CYS A 47 1.33 -2.23 -11.18
CA CYS A 47 0.06 -2.80 -11.61
C CYS A 47 0.34 -4.01 -12.51
N GLU A 48 -0.13 -5.17 -12.08
CA GLU A 48 -0.08 -6.43 -12.82
C GLU A 48 -1.50 -6.81 -13.26
N GLU A 49 -1.63 -7.34 -14.47
CA GLU A 49 -2.88 -7.91 -14.96
C GLU A 49 -2.79 -9.44 -14.86
N THR A 50 -3.75 -10.07 -14.17
CA THR A 50 -3.78 -11.53 -14.02
C THR A 50 -5.21 -12.02 -13.91
N ASN A 51 -5.57 -13.01 -14.73
CA ASN A 51 -6.87 -13.71 -14.69
C ASN A 51 -8.09 -12.76 -14.70
N GLY A 52 -8.08 -11.72 -15.53
CA GLY A 52 -9.20 -10.78 -15.63
C GLY A 52 -9.26 -9.74 -14.51
N ARG A 53 -8.19 -9.60 -13.72
CA ARG A 53 -8.09 -8.63 -12.62
C ARG A 53 -6.83 -7.79 -12.75
N TYR A 54 -6.92 -6.53 -12.34
CA TYR A 54 -5.76 -5.70 -12.06
C TYR A 54 -5.40 -5.85 -10.58
N ILE A 55 -4.11 -6.03 -10.32
CA ILE A 55 -3.53 -6.15 -8.98
C ILE A 55 -2.46 -5.08 -8.86
N TRP A 56 -2.63 -4.16 -7.91
CA TRP A 56 -1.66 -3.13 -7.58
C TRP A 56 -0.91 -3.55 -6.32
N LYS A 57 0.41 -3.70 -6.43
CA LYS A 57 1.31 -4.04 -5.33
C LYS A 57 2.28 -2.89 -5.07
N LEU A 58 2.49 -2.56 -3.81
CA LEU A 58 3.47 -1.53 -3.45
C LEU A 58 4.85 -1.98 -3.92
N LYS A 59 5.59 -1.05 -4.53
CA LYS A 59 6.95 -1.30 -5.02
C LYS A 59 7.86 -1.81 -3.89
N PRO A 60 8.63 -2.90 -4.11
CA PRO A 60 9.55 -3.44 -3.11
C PRO A 60 10.52 -2.40 -2.57
N GLU A 61 10.99 -1.48 -3.43
CA GLU A 61 11.93 -0.43 -3.05
C GLU A 61 11.33 0.50 -1.99
N ILE A 62 10.02 0.77 -2.06
CA ILE A 62 9.31 1.61 -1.09
C ILE A 62 9.17 0.87 0.24
N LEU A 63 8.92 -0.44 0.20
CA LEU A 63 8.89 -1.27 1.41
C LEU A 63 10.25 -1.26 2.11
N GLU A 64 11.33 -1.47 1.36
CA GLU A 64 12.67 -1.52 1.92
C GLU A 64 13.15 -0.15 2.42
N GLN A 65 12.88 0.93 1.69
CA GLN A 65 13.37 2.27 2.04
C GLN A 65 12.54 2.98 3.10
N HIS A 66 11.22 2.72 3.17
CA HIS A 66 10.33 3.47 4.05
C HIS A 66 9.68 2.60 5.13
N LEU A 67 9.20 1.40 4.78
CA LEU A 67 8.52 0.55 5.75
C LEU A 67 9.50 -0.11 6.72
N TYR A 68 10.63 -0.62 6.24
CA TYR A 68 11.60 -1.30 7.09
C TYR A 68 12.21 -0.38 8.17
N PRO A 69 12.65 0.86 7.87
CA PRO A 69 13.11 1.78 8.91
C PRO A 69 12.01 2.15 9.90
N PHE A 70 10.78 2.41 9.41
CA PHE A 70 9.63 2.70 10.27
C PHE A 70 9.34 1.56 11.24
N LEU A 71 9.27 0.32 10.73
CA LEU A 71 9.05 -0.86 11.57
C LEU A 71 10.18 -1.03 12.58
N LYS A 72 11.44 -0.84 12.17
CA LYS A 72 12.60 -0.94 13.06
C LYS A 72 12.55 0.08 14.20
N GLU A 73 12.16 1.32 13.92
CA GLU A 73 11.97 2.34 14.95
C GLU A 73 10.78 2.02 15.84
N TYR A 74 9.64 1.65 15.26
CA TYR A 74 8.45 1.23 15.99
C TYR A 74 8.74 0.06 16.94
N TYR A 75 9.42 -0.99 16.48
CA TYR A 75 9.81 -2.13 17.30
C TYR A 75 10.82 -1.73 18.38
N ARG A 76 11.79 -0.86 18.06
CA ARG A 76 12.73 -0.34 19.05
C ARG A 76 11.99 0.40 20.17
N ASP A 77 11.02 1.23 19.82
CA ASP A 77 10.26 2.00 20.80
C ASP A 77 9.30 1.12 21.59
N ALA A 78 8.66 0.13 20.96
CA ALA A 78 7.83 -0.87 21.63
C ALA A 78 8.65 -1.74 22.62
N CYS A 79 9.85 -2.20 22.22
CA CYS A 79 10.73 -2.99 23.08
C CYS A 79 11.31 -2.15 24.23
N LYS A 80 11.62 -0.87 23.99
CA LYS A 80 12.02 0.05 25.07
C LYS A 80 10.88 0.33 26.05
N ALA A 81 9.64 0.35 25.58
CA ALA A 81 8.47 0.56 26.42
C ALA A 81 8.11 -0.69 27.26
N ASN A 82 8.51 -1.89 26.85
CA ASN A 82 8.32 -3.10 27.63
C ASN A 82 9.40 -4.18 27.30
N PRO A 83 10.40 -4.39 28.17
CA PRO A 83 11.56 -5.24 27.89
C PRO A 83 11.26 -6.75 27.81
N ASN A 84 10.05 -7.19 28.17
CA ASN A 84 9.62 -8.60 28.11
C ASN A 84 8.97 -9.01 26.78
N TYR A 85 9.02 -8.19 25.74
CA TYR A 85 8.39 -8.50 24.44
C TYR A 85 9.07 -9.63 23.63
N LEU A 86 10.19 -10.16 24.13
CA LEU A 86 11.01 -11.18 23.46
C LEU A 86 11.12 -12.48 24.26
N GLU A 87 10.36 -12.63 25.35
CA GLU A 87 10.18 -13.93 26.04
C GLU A 87 8.99 -14.71 25.49
#